data_AF-A0A1N6I885-F1
#
_entry.id   AF-A0A1N6I885-F1
#
_cell.length_a   1.000
_cell.length_b   1.000
_cell.length_c   1.000
_cell.angle_alpha   90.00
_cell.angle_beta   90.00
_cell.angle_gamma   90.00
#
_symmetry.space_group_name_H-M   'P 1'
#
loop_
_entity.id
_entity.type
_entity.pdbx_description
1 polymer ?
#
loop_
_entity_poly.entity_id
_entity_poly.type
_entity_poly.pdbx_seq_one_letter_code
_entity_poly.pdbx_strand_id
1 'polypeptide(L)'
;MKTIFTSILLFGILLFSAQNLQDTITLKRALVEKEGISYYVYDKNEACLFTKLNTTSQKEEIMLVCYGDLYETYLATDKKKIEKIALRDAIKNIDNPKKFEEIIALTDF
;
A
#
# COMPACT_ATOMS: atom_id res chain seq x y z
N MET A 1 16.27 -33.70 -45.16
CA MET A 1 16.58 -33.75 -43.72
C MET A 1 16.85 -32.32 -43.26
N LYS A 2 15.92 -31.76 -42.49
CA LYS A 2 16.08 -31.36 -41.07
C LYS A 2 17.04 -30.18 -40.87
N THR A 3 16.43 -29.00 -40.68
CA THR A 3 16.66 -28.00 -39.61
C THR A 3 18.04 -27.99 -38.95
N ILE A 4 18.65 -26.83 -38.67
CA ILE A 4 18.29 -26.03 -37.49
C ILE A 4 18.64 -24.54 -37.72
N PHE A 5 17.59 -23.71 -37.74
CA PHE A 5 17.62 -22.34 -37.25
C PHE A 5 17.71 -22.40 -35.72
N THR A 6 18.74 -21.84 -35.10
CA THR A 6 18.66 -21.27 -33.75
C THR A 6 19.95 -20.54 -33.40
N SER A 7 19.91 -19.21 -33.39
CA SER A 7 20.72 -18.40 -32.48
C SER A 7 20.16 -16.99 -32.40
N ILE A 8 18.99 -16.86 -31.78
CA ILE A 8 18.62 -15.63 -31.09
C ILE A 8 17.94 -16.06 -29.80
N LEU A 9 18.68 -16.07 -28.70
CA LEU A 9 18.12 -15.95 -27.36
C LEU A 9 19.21 -15.51 -26.40
N LEU A 10 19.64 -14.26 -26.59
CA LEU A 10 20.39 -13.48 -25.62
C LEU A 10 19.49 -12.30 -25.20
N PHE A 11 18.29 -12.61 -24.72
CA PHE A 11 17.42 -11.65 -24.05
C PHE A 11 16.61 -12.43 -23.02
N GLY A 12 17.06 -12.46 -21.78
CA GLY A 12 16.32 -13.20 -20.74
C GLY A 12 16.79 -13.06 -19.30
N ILE A 13 17.78 -12.21 -18.98
CA ILE A 13 18.33 -12.17 -17.59
C ILE A 13 18.09 -10.83 -16.87
N LEU A 14 17.51 -9.80 -17.50
CA LEU A 14 17.39 -8.48 -16.84
C LEU A 14 16.04 -8.17 -16.18
N LEU A 15 15.12 -9.13 -16.01
CA LEU A 15 13.80 -8.86 -15.42
C LEU A 15 13.63 -9.20 -13.93
N PHE A 16 14.67 -9.69 -13.23
CA PHE A 16 14.53 -10.18 -11.85
C PHE A 16 14.72 -9.14 -10.73
N SER A 17 15.04 -7.87 -11.06
CA SER A 17 15.51 -6.93 -10.03
C SER A 17 14.42 -6.03 -9.42
N ALA A 18 13.25 -5.87 -10.07
CA ALA A 18 12.23 -4.91 -9.61
C ALA A 18 11.13 -5.54 -8.72
N GLN A 19 10.88 -6.84 -8.84
CA GLN A 19 9.82 -7.51 -8.06
C GLN A 19 10.16 -7.73 -6.58
N ASN A 20 11.42 -7.55 -6.17
CA ASN A 20 11.85 -7.88 -4.80
C ASN A 20 11.81 -6.72 -3.80
N LEU A 21 11.63 -5.46 -4.23
CA LEU A 21 11.68 -4.32 -3.31
C LEU A 21 10.35 -4.14 -2.56
N GLN A 22 9.21 -4.21 -3.26
CA GLN A 22 7.88 -4.03 -2.66
C GLN A 22 7.51 -5.11 -1.63
N ASP A 23 8.03 -6.33 -1.80
CA ASP A 23 7.75 -7.44 -0.89
C ASP A 23 8.42 -7.28 0.49
N THR A 24 9.42 -6.41 0.61
CA THR A 24 10.13 -6.17 1.88
C THR A 24 9.48 -5.09 2.74
N ILE A 25 8.77 -4.13 2.12
CA ILE A 25 8.12 -3.04 2.85
C ILE A 25 6.87 -3.58 3.54
N THR A 26 6.89 -3.60 4.87
CA THR A 26 5.74 -3.98 5.71
C THR A 26 5.16 -2.73 6.37
N LEU A 27 3.85 -2.59 6.30
CA LEU A 27 3.08 -1.50 6.90
C LEU A 27 2.26 -2.04 8.07
N LYS A 28 2.01 -1.21 9.08
CA LYS A 28 0.94 -1.45 10.04
C LYS A 28 -0.34 -0.85 9.49
N ARG A 29 -1.43 -1.61 9.47
CA ARG A 29 -2.75 -1.16 9.01
C ARG A 29 -3.76 -1.30 10.14
N ALA A 30 -4.58 -0.30 10.36
CA ALA A 30 -5.68 -0.34 11.31
C ALA A 30 -6.95 0.23 10.68
N LEU A 31 -8.10 -0.36 11.01
CA LEU A 31 -9.42 0.21 10.70
C LEU A 31 -9.82 1.18 11.81
N VAL A 32 -10.27 2.36 11.42
CA VAL A 32 -10.79 3.40 12.31
C VAL A 32 -12.16 3.81 11.79
N GLU A 33 -13.16 3.81 12.67
CA GLU A 33 -14.48 4.32 12.35
C GLU A 33 -14.70 5.66 13.02
N LYS A 34 -15.20 6.62 12.25
CA LYS A 34 -15.56 7.94 12.75
C LYS A 34 -16.77 8.45 11.99
N GLU A 35 -17.77 8.92 12.73
CA GLU A 35 -18.99 9.51 12.15
C GLU A 35 -19.68 8.59 11.13
N GLY A 36 -19.61 7.27 11.34
CA GLY A 36 -20.17 6.27 10.43
C GLY A 36 -19.37 6.04 9.14
N ILE A 37 -18.17 6.63 9.03
CA ILE A 37 -17.24 6.42 7.93
C ILE A 37 -16.08 5.55 8.39
N SER A 38 -15.75 4.56 7.58
CA SER A 38 -14.60 3.67 7.79
C SER A 38 -13.36 4.19 7.08
N TYR A 39 -12.27 4.30 7.83
CA TYR A 39 -10.96 4.72 7.37
C TYR A 39 -9.92 3.64 7.66
N TYR A 40 -8.94 3.46 6.77
CA TYR A 40 -7.74 2.72 7.10
C TYR A 40 -6.59 3.68 7.36
N VAL A 41 -5.80 3.34 8.37
CA VAL A 41 -4.58 4.06 8.74
C VAL A 41 -3.40 3.15 8.49
N TYR A 42 -2.46 3.62 7.67
CA TYR A 42 -1.21 2.95 7.36
C TYR A 42 -0.07 3.67 8.10
N ASP A 43 0.60 2.97 9.01
CA ASP A 43 1.74 3.47 9.79
C ASP A 43 3.04 2.83 9.29
N LYS A 44 4.01 3.68 8.92
CA LYS A 44 5.39 3.34 8.54
C LYS A 44 6.33 4.40 9.14
N ASN A 45 7.29 3.96 9.95
CA ASN A 45 8.37 4.80 10.48
C ASN A 45 7.88 6.17 10.98
N GLU A 46 6.91 6.17 11.90
CA GLU A 46 6.33 7.36 12.53
C GLU A 46 5.40 8.22 11.64
N ALA A 47 5.33 7.94 10.35
CA ALA A 47 4.37 8.55 9.44
C ALA A 47 3.07 7.75 9.34
N CYS A 48 1.94 8.46 9.33
CA CYS A 48 0.62 7.87 9.11
C CYS A 48 0.02 8.37 7.80
N LEU A 49 -0.47 7.46 6.98
CA LEU A 49 -1.28 7.74 5.80
C LEU A 49 -2.70 7.25 6.01
N PHE A 50 -3.67 8.12 5.75
CA PHE A 50 -5.09 7.81 5.90
C PHE A 50 -5.72 7.52 4.54
N THR A 51 -6.57 6.50 4.51
CA THR A 51 -7.43 6.20 3.37
C THR A 51 -8.88 6.11 3.84
N LYS A 52 -9.81 6.47 2.96
CA LYS A 52 -11.24 6.33 3.19
C LYS A 52 -11.77 5.16 2.37
N LEU A 53 -12.53 4.26 2.98
CA LEU A 53 -13.18 3.18 2.24
C LEU A 53 -14.36 3.74 1.44
N ASN A 54 -14.31 3.64 0.12
CA ASN A 54 -15.45 3.90 -0.74
C ASN A 54 -16.32 2.63 -0.78
N THR A 55 -17.53 2.72 -0.24
CA THR A 55 -18.46 1.57 -0.12
C THR A 55 -19.04 1.12 -1.47
N THR A 56 -19.02 1.98 -2.49
CA THR A 56 -19.50 1.64 -3.84
C THR A 56 -18.44 0.87 -4.62
N SER A 57 -17.20 1.38 -4.66
CA SER A 57 -16.11 0.75 -5.41
C SER A 57 -15.38 -0.35 -4.62
N GLN A 58 -15.59 -0.42 -3.30
CA GLN A 58 -14.83 -1.26 -2.38
C GLN A 58 -13.32 -1.00 -2.43
N LYS A 59 -12.93 0.19 -2.90
CA LYS A 59 -11.56 0.67 -2.95
C LYS A 59 -11.31 1.73 -1.90
N GLU A 60 -10.05 1.85 -1.52
CA GLU A 60 -9.59 2.83 -0.57
C GLU A 60 -9.07 4.08 -1.28
N GLU A 61 -9.64 5.23 -0.95
CA GLU A 61 -9.27 6.53 -1.50
C GLU A 61 -8.23 7.20 -0.60
N ILE A 62 -7.10 7.60 -1.17
CA ILE A 62 -6.04 8.29 -0.43
C ILE A 62 -6.54 9.65 0.04
N MET A 63 -6.46 9.90 1.35
CA MET A 63 -6.77 11.21 1.89
C MET A 63 -5.57 12.13 1.72
N LEU A 64 -5.74 13.20 0.96
CA LEU A 64 -4.68 14.18 0.68
C LEU A 64 -4.47 15.19 1.81
N VAL A 65 -5.32 15.17 2.83
CA VAL A 65 -5.28 16.10 3.96
C VAL A 65 -5.27 15.27 5.25
N CYS A 66 -4.39 15.64 6.19
CA CYS A 66 -4.39 15.06 7.52
C CYS A 66 -5.55 15.61 8.33
N TYR A 67 -6.41 14.73 8.82
CA TYR A 67 -7.52 15.06 9.72
C TYR A 67 -7.02 14.86 11.14
N GLY A 68 -6.65 15.95 11.82
CA GLY A 68 -6.05 15.89 13.16
C GLY A 68 -6.93 15.14 14.17
N ASP A 69 -8.24 15.32 14.06
CA ASP A 69 -9.26 14.62 14.83
C ASP A 69 -9.36 13.11 14.50
N LEU A 70 -9.15 12.71 13.24
CA LEU A 70 -9.03 11.30 12.85
C LEU A 70 -7.74 10.67 13.40
N TYR A 71 -6.64 11.42 13.41
CA TYR A 71 -5.39 10.98 14.03
C TYR A 71 -5.54 10.81 15.54
N GLU A 72 -6.17 11.76 16.23
CA GLU A 72 -6.52 11.62 17.65
C GLU A 72 -7.38 10.37 17.92
N THR A 73 -8.36 10.11 17.06
CA THR A 73 -9.21 8.91 17.16
C THR A 73 -8.39 7.64 16.98
N TYR A 74 -7.48 7.61 15.99
CA TYR A 74 -6.54 6.53 15.78
C TYR A 74 -5.65 6.29 17.01
N LEU A 75 -5.12 7.35 17.63
CA LEU A 75 -4.29 7.25 18.82
C LEU A 75 -5.08 6.74 20.04
N ALA A 76 -6.26 7.30 20.31
CA ALA A 76 -7.09 7.01 21.48
C ALA A 76 -7.76 5.63 21.45
N THR A 77 -7.81 4.97 20.28
CA THR A 77 -8.44 3.66 20.19
C THR A 77 -7.50 2.57 20.71
N ASP A 78 -7.72 2.16 21.96
CA ASP A 78 -6.97 1.07 22.62
C ASP A 78 -7.32 -0.32 22.05
N LYS A 79 -8.48 -0.44 21.39
CA LYS A 79 -9.01 -1.69 20.83
C LYS A 79 -8.73 -1.87 19.34
N LYS A 80 -7.91 -1.01 18.73
CA LYS A 80 -7.64 -1.10 17.29
C LYS A 80 -6.90 -2.40 16.99
N LYS A 81 -7.43 -3.18 16.05
CA LYS A 81 -6.73 -4.35 15.52
C LYS A 81 -5.69 -3.86 14.52
N ILE A 82 -4.42 -3.92 14.90
CA ILE A 82 -3.30 -3.58 14.02
C ILE A 82 -2.87 -4.84 13.26
N GLU A 83 -2.92 -4.76 11.94
CA GLU A 83 -2.49 -5.82 11.04
C GLU A 83 -1.16 -5.44 10.39
N LYS A 84 -0.22 -6.38 10.29
CA LYS A 84 0.98 -6.21 9.47
C LYS A 84 0.67 -6.66 8.05
N ILE A 85 0.86 -5.78 7.08
CA ILE A 85 0.54 -6.04 5.67
C ILE A 85 1.72 -5.65 4.78
N ALA A 86 2.07 -6.47 3.80
CA ALA A 86 3.08 -6.12 2.81
C ALA A 86 2.55 -5.02 1.87
N LEU A 87 3.42 -4.11 1.42
CA LEU A 87 3.03 -3.02 0.52
C LEU A 87 2.31 -3.55 -0.74
N ARG A 88 2.81 -4.64 -1.32
CA ARG A 88 2.20 -5.32 -2.48
C ARG A 88 0.73 -5.75 -2.29
N ASP A 89 0.34 -6.04 -1.05
CA ASP A 89 -1.01 -6.48 -0.72
C ASP A 89 -1.90 -5.28 -0.36
N ALA A 90 -1.33 -4.25 0.27
CA ALA A 90 -2.03 -2.99 0.51
C ALA A 90 -2.48 -2.33 -0.80
N ILE A 91 -1.58 -2.21 -1.79
CA ILE A 91 -1.86 -1.51 -3.06
C ILE A 91 -3.00 -2.14 -3.87
N LYS A 92 -3.32 -3.42 -3.67
CA LYS A 92 -4.44 -4.11 -4.35
C LYS A 92 -5.80 -3.48 -4.01
N ASN A 93 -5.91 -2.87 -2.84
CA ASN A 93 -7.16 -2.30 -2.35
C ASN A 93 -7.26 -0.78 -2.55
N ILE A 94 -6.17 -0.12 -2.96
CA ILE A 94 -6.13 1.32 -3.19
C ILE A 94 -6.67 1.69 -4.57
N ASP A 95 -7.44 2.77 -4.67
CA ASP A 95 -7.98 3.28 -5.93
C ASP A 95 -6.89 3.82 -6.87
N ASN A 96 -5.86 4.48 -6.30
CA ASN A 96 -4.67 4.94 -7.01
C ASN A 96 -3.38 4.28 -6.44
N PRO A 97 -3.04 3.06 -6.88
CA PRO A 97 -1.90 2.30 -6.35
C PRO A 97 -0.55 3.00 -6.49
N LYS A 98 -0.29 3.62 -7.64
CA LYS A 98 1.01 4.28 -7.91
C LYS A 98 1.25 5.45 -6.97
N LYS A 99 0.23 6.30 -6.79
CA LYS A 99 0.33 7.43 -5.86
C LYS A 99 0.52 6.98 -4.41
N PHE A 100 -0.13 5.90 -4.01
CA PHE A 100 0.06 5.32 -2.68
C PHE A 100 1.50 4.86 -2.48
N GLU A 101 2.03 4.10 -3.44
CA GLU A 101 3.41 3.64 -3.42
C GLU A 101 4.41 4.80 -3.36
N GLU A 102 4.22 5.84 -4.19
CA GLU A 102 5.06 7.04 -4.16
C GLU A 102 5.08 7.68 -2.77
N ILE A 103 3.92 7.85 -2.13
CA ILE A 103 3.84 8.42 -0.78
C ILE A 103 4.55 7.53 0.25
N ILE A 104 4.36 6.20 0.19
CA ILE A 104 4.98 5.24 1.10
C ILE A 104 6.51 5.15 0.91
N ALA A 105 6.99 5.26 -0.33
CA ALA A 105 8.41 5.25 -0.64
C ALA A 105 9.10 6.54 -0.18
N LEU A 106 8.42 7.68 -0.26
CA LEU A 106 8.90 8.98 0.22
C LEU A 106 8.87 9.12 1.75
N THR A 107 8.10 8.28 2.44
CA THR A 107 7.99 8.30 3.91
C THR A 107 9.10 7.45 4.55
N ASP A 108 10.28 8.06 4.68
CA ASP A 108 11.36 7.66 5.60
C ASP A 108 11.63 8.81 6.60
N PHE A 109 10.57 9.35 7.23
CA PHE A 109 10.74 10.45 8.20
C PHE A 109 11.57 10.04 9.41
#